data_AF-A0A930Z8U6-F1
#
_entry.id   AF-A0A930Z8U6-F1
#
_cell.length_a   1.000
_cell.length_b   1.000
_cell.length_c   1.000
_cell.angle_alpha   90.00
_cell.angle_beta   90.00
_cell.angle_gamma   90.00
#
_symmetry.space_group_name_H-M   'P 1'
#
loop_
_entity.id
_entity.type
_entity.pdbx_description
1 polymer ?
#
loop_
_entity_poly.entity_id
_entity_poly.type
_entity_poly.pdbx_seq_one_letter_code
_entity_poly.pdbx_strand_id
1 'polypeptide(L)'
;MKTLCRKNPYLMIAAAAVMVISLTGIGAAQTEASQVKVPENVLNPLIGETQQHFHQAASMFSKGDNQGAASEIRSAAALLSLEAGRQGAANRSGLESSVTELDDLADKVSRGEVTSQSDLNQPFAHADLALGTHYREMADKSLADNHHAAAGRWLKASADSVDDAAGWVGQSPTTAQAVARDQVRALENKIRNGATWTTGEAKKGVGYLGSQIQYLGGQMQSLGGGSSGSSNNSSSTH
;
A
#
# COMPACT_ATOMS: atom_id res chain seq x y z
N MET A 1 49.72 -63.78 -8.26
CA MET A 1 50.42 -62.92 -9.23
C MET A 1 49.65 -61.61 -9.41
N LYS A 2 50.17 -60.50 -8.87
CA LYS A 2 50.18 -59.18 -9.52
C LYS A 2 50.98 -58.21 -8.65
N THR A 3 51.91 -57.56 -9.33
CA THR A 3 53.11 -56.90 -8.85
C THR A 3 52.84 -55.44 -8.52
N LEU A 4 53.59 -54.92 -7.54
CA LEU A 4 53.82 -53.52 -7.26
C LEU A 4 54.29 -52.74 -8.51
N CYS A 5 53.90 -51.47 -8.66
CA CYS A 5 54.83 -50.42 -9.09
C CYS A 5 54.29 -48.99 -8.87
N ARG A 6 55.01 -48.24 -8.02
CA ARG A 6 55.06 -46.77 -7.93
C ARG A 6 55.94 -46.21 -9.07
N LYS A 7 55.62 -45.01 -9.58
CA LYS A 7 56.53 -43.88 -9.96
C LYS A 7 55.68 -42.75 -10.58
N ASN A 8 55.45 -41.61 -9.91
CA ASN A 8 56.27 -40.39 -9.73
C ASN A 8 56.46 -39.51 -11.00
N PRO A 9 56.75 -38.19 -10.86
CA PRO A 9 56.03 -37.07 -11.47
C PRO A 9 56.91 -36.29 -12.47
N TYR A 10 56.40 -35.15 -12.95
CA TYR A 10 57.03 -34.12 -13.78
C TYR A 10 57.07 -34.38 -15.30
N LEU A 11 56.17 -33.72 -16.01
CA LEU A 11 56.52 -33.12 -17.30
C LEU A 11 55.97 -31.68 -17.31
N MET A 12 56.87 -30.72 -17.10
CA MET A 12 56.66 -29.34 -17.48
C MET A 12 56.67 -29.25 -19.01
N ILE A 13 55.65 -28.62 -19.61
CA ILE A 13 55.84 -27.87 -20.84
C ILE A 13 55.11 -26.53 -20.67
N ALA A 14 55.92 -25.49 -20.57
CA ALA A 14 55.50 -24.11 -20.74
C ALA A 14 55.09 -23.88 -22.20
N ALA A 15 53.93 -23.28 -22.41
CA ALA A 15 53.58 -22.63 -23.66
C ALA A 15 52.92 -21.29 -23.31
N ALA A 16 53.72 -20.24 -23.29
CA ALA A 16 53.24 -18.88 -23.43
C ALA A 16 52.89 -18.68 -24.91
N ALA A 17 51.65 -18.35 -25.23
CA ALA A 17 51.30 -17.76 -26.52
C ALA A 17 50.00 -16.96 -26.44
N VAL A 18 50.19 -15.64 -26.49
CA VAL A 18 49.41 -14.67 -27.28
C VAL A 18 47.92 -14.52 -26.94
N MET A 19 47.70 -13.48 -26.15
CA MET A 19 46.48 -12.69 -26.03
C MET A 19 45.98 -12.22 -27.41
N VAL A 20 44.79 -12.66 -27.81
CA VAL A 20 43.97 -12.01 -28.84
C VAL A 20 42.84 -11.28 -28.13
N ILE A 21 42.93 -9.95 -28.12
CA ILE A 21 41.86 -9.07 -27.66
C ILE A 21 40.83 -8.99 -28.79
N SER A 22 39.74 -9.74 -28.65
CA SER A 22 38.54 -9.52 -29.46
C SER A 22 37.64 -8.52 -28.74
N LEU A 23 37.73 -7.25 -29.17
CA LEU A 23 36.80 -6.18 -28.79
C LEU A 23 35.47 -6.37 -29.55
N THR A 24 34.58 -7.21 -29.04
CA THR A 24 33.18 -7.27 -29.52
C THR A 24 32.24 -7.63 -28.39
N GLY A 25 31.33 -6.69 -28.10
CA GLY A 25 30.19 -6.91 -27.22
C GLY A 25 30.27 -6.08 -25.95
N ILE A 26 29.83 -4.83 -26.02
CA ILE A 26 29.20 -4.16 -24.88
C ILE A 26 27.96 -5.01 -24.57
N GLY A 27 28.13 -6.03 -23.74
CA GLY A 27 27.02 -6.66 -23.06
C GLY A 27 26.41 -5.57 -22.20
N ALA A 28 25.21 -5.12 -22.56
CA ALA A 28 24.35 -4.37 -21.66
C ALA A 28 24.26 -5.19 -20.38
N ALA A 29 24.98 -4.75 -19.34
CA ALA A 29 24.75 -5.24 -18.00
C ALA A 29 23.28 -4.98 -17.73
N GLN A 30 22.49 -6.05 -17.70
CA GLN A 30 21.18 -6.02 -17.10
C GLN A 30 21.43 -5.60 -15.65
N THR A 31 21.25 -4.31 -15.39
CA THR A 31 21.04 -3.80 -14.05
C THR A 31 19.74 -4.45 -13.59
N GLU A 32 19.82 -5.66 -13.06
CA GLU A 32 18.79 -6.17 -12.17
C GLU A 32 18.79 -5.17 -11.00
N ALA A 33 17.84 -4.24 -11.07
CA ALA A 33 17.56 -3.32 -10.00
C ALA A 33 17.39 -4.17 -8.74
N SER A 34 18.44 -4.20 -7.92
CA SER A 34 18.47 -4.98 -6.70
C SER A 34 17.36 -4.43 -5.83
N GLN A 35 16.24 -5.15 -5.79
CA GLN A 35 15.04 -4.73 -5.08
C GLN A 35 15.44 -4.45 -3.64
N VAL A 36 15.46 -3.17 -3.26
CA VAL A 36 15.79 -2.75 -1.90
C VAL A 36 14.71 -3.30 -0.99
N LYS A 37 15.08 -4.30 -0.19
CA LYS A 37 14.17 -4.92 0.78
C LYS A 37 14.06 -4.00 1.98
N VAL A 38 12.90 -3.38 2.15
CA VAL A 38 12.58 -2.64 3.37
C VAL A 38 11.99 -3.64 4.38
N PRO A 39 12.66 -3.91 5.51
CA PRO A 39 12.16 -4.87 6.48
C PRO A 39 10.95 -4.31 7.25
N GLU A 40 10.03 -5.20 7.64
CA GLU A 40 8.74 -4.85 8.25
C GLU A 40 8.85 -3.97 9.50
N ASN A 41 9.88 -4.20 10.32
CA ASN A 41 10.13 -3.43 11.53
C ASN A 41 10.47 -1.95 11.28
N VAL A 42 10.91 -1.60 10.07
CA VAL A 42 11.19 -0.20 9.68
C VAL A 42 9.90 0.53 9.30
N LEU A 43 8.92 -0.18 8.75
CA LEU A 43 7.66 0.41 8.30
C LEU A 43 6.58 0.41 9.38
N ASN A 44 6.63 -0.50 10.37
CA ASN A 44 5.64 -0.53 11.45
C ASN A 44 5.48 0.80 12.22
N PRO A 45 6.54 1.57 12.50
CA PRO A 45 6.41 2.89 13.11
C PRO A 45 5.70 3.93 12.22
N LEU A 46 5.58 3.67 10.92
CA LEU A 46 4.95 4.58 9.95
C LEU A 46 3.46 4.31 9.76
N ILE A 47 2.91 3.27 10.41
CA ILE A 47 1.48 2.98 10.37
C ILE A 47 0.71 4.19 10.95
N GLY A 48 -0.16 4.76 10.12
CA GLY A 48 -0.98 5.92 10.48
C GLY A 48 -0.34 7.29 10.22
N GLU A 49 0.94 7.35 9.83
CA GLU A 49 1.60 8.62 9.48
C GLU A 49 0.99 9.26 8.23
N THR A 50 0.51 8.45 7.27
CA THR A 50 -0.23 8.93 6.09
C THR A 50 -1.41 9.83 6.49
N GLN A 51 -2.16 9.45 7.52
CA GLN A 51 -3.35 10.18 7.93
C GLN A 51 -3.00 11.55 8.54
N GLN A 52 -1.85 11.66 9.21
CA GLN A 52 -1.37 12.95 9.70
C GLN A 52 -1.12 13.91 8.53
N HIS A 53 -0.47 13.43 7.47
CA HIS A 53 -0.22 14.22 6.26
C HIS A 53 -1.52 14.63 5.56
N PHE A 54 -2.54 13.76 5.48
CA PHE A 54 -3.85 14.15 4.92
C PHE A 54 -4.55 15.25 5.73
N HIS A 55 -4.54 15.15 7.06
CA HIS A 55 -5.11 16.21 7.91
C HIS A 55 -4.33 17.52 7.82
N GLN A 56 -2.99 17.45 7.74
CA GLN A 56 -2.16 18.64 7.54
C GLN A 56 -2.41 19.28 6.17
N ALA A 57 -2.50 18.47 5.11
CA ALA A 57 -2.84 18.94 3.77
C ALA A 57 -4.19 19.66 3.74
N ALA A 58 -5.24 19.06 4.31
CA ALA A 58 -6.56 19.68 4.42
C ALA A 58 -6.51 21.00 5.23
N SER A 59 -5.77 21.02 6.34
CA SER A 59 -5.60 22.24 7.14
C SER A 59 -4.90 23.35 6.37
N MET A 60 -3.81 23.04 5.66
CA MET A 60 -3.06 24.01 4.86
C MET A 60 -3.90 24.53 3.69
N PHE A 61 -4.60 23.64 2.99
CA PHE A 61 -5.50 24.03 1.90
C PHE A 61 -6.61 24.98 2.39
N SER A 62 -7.23 24.69 3.53
CA SER A 62 -8.26 25.57 4.13
C SER A 62 -7.76 26.97 4.49
N LYS A 63 -6.45 27.14 4.67
CA LYS A 63 -5.77 28.41 4.94
C LYS A 63 -5.29 29.12 3.68
N GLY A 64 -5.51 28.54 2.50
CA GLY A 64 -5.01 29.03 1.21
C GLY A 64 -3.54 28.71 0.94
N ASP A 65 -2.90 27.87 1.77
CA ASP A 65 -1.54 27.41 1.55
C ASP A 65 -1.52 26.18 0.63
N ASN A 66 -1.73 26.44 -0.65
CA ASN A 66 -1.76 25.41 -1.69
C ASN A 66 -0.40 24.69 -1.85
N GLN A 67 0.71 25.40 -1.63
CA GLN A 67 2.04 24.79 -1.76
C GLN A 67 2.34 23.86 -0.60
N GLY A 68 2.03 24.29 0.63
CA GLY A 68 2.12 23.44 1.82
C GLY A 68 1.22 22.21 1.68
N ALA A 69 -0.04 22.40 1.30
CA ALA A 69 -0.97 21.29 1.10
C ALA A 69 -0.46 20.26 0.09
N ALA A 70 0.04 20.71 -1.07
CA ALA A 70 0.63 19.83 -2.07
C ALA A 70 1.87 19.07 -1.54
N SER A 71 2.69 19.70 -0.70
CA SER A 71 3.86 19.05 -0.07
C SER A 71 3.44 17.92 0.88
N GLU A 72 2.41 18.15 1.69
CA GLU A 72 1.87 17.14 2.59
C GLU A 72 1.25 15.95 1.82
N ILE A 73 0.53 16.23 0.73
CA ILE A 73 -0.03 15.18 -0.15
C ILE A 73 1.07 14.31 -0.76
N ARG A 74 2.17 14.90 -1.25
CA ARG A 74 3.31 14.14 -1.77
C ARG A 74 4.01 13.31 -0.69
N SER A 75 4.04 13.81 0.54
CA SER A 75 4.59 13.06 1.68
C SER A 75 3.75 11.82 1.98
N ALA A 76 2.42 11.97 1.98
CA ALA A 76 1.50 10.83 2.09
C ALA A 76 1.67 9.83 0.93
N ALA A 77 1.79 10.31 -0.31
CA ALA A 77 2.02 9.47 -1.48
C ALA A 77 3.34 8.66 -1.37
N ALA A 78 4.42 9.29 -0.88
CA ALA A 78 5.68 8.61 -0.63
C ALA A 78 5.55 7.48 0.41
N LEU A 79 4.79 7.68 1.48
CA LEU A 79 4.51 6.63 2.48
C LEU A 79 3.72 5.46 1.87
N LEU A 80 2.71 5.74 1.03
CA LEU A 80 1.99 4.70 0.29
C LEU A 80 2.91 3.93 -0.66
N SER A 81 3.83 4.61 -1.32
CA SER A 81 4.83 3.99 -2.19
C SER A 81 5.75 3.03 -1.43
N LEU A 82 6.14 3.39 -0.19
CA LEU A 82 6.89 2.49 0.69
C LEU A 82 6.08 1.23 1.05
N GLU A 83 4.80 1.38 1.37
CA GLU A 83 3.92 0.22 1.63
C GLU A 83 3.71 -0.65 0.38
N ALA A 84 3.56 -0.04 -0.80
CA ALA A 84 3.49 -0.78 -2.07
C ALA A 84 4.79 -1.55 -2.36
N GLY A 85 5.94 -0.96 -2.02
CA GLY A 85 7.27 -1.57 -2.16
C GLY A 85 7.53 -2.73 -1.19
N ARG A 86 6.72 -2.90 -0.15
CA ARG A 86 6.88 -3.97 0.85
C ARG A 86 6.84 -5.36 0.19
N GLN A 87 7.69 -6.27 0.64
CA GLN A 87 7.66 -7.65 0.16
C GLN A 87 6.32 -8.30 0.53
N GLY A 88 5.66 -8.92 -0.46
CA GLY A 88 4.37 -9.55 -0.23
C GLY A 88 3.22 -8.56 -0.02
N ALA A 89 3.36 -7.30 -0.44
CA ALA A 89 2.26 -6.35 -0.46
C ALA A 89 1.10 -6.91 -1.30
N ALA A 90 0.06 -7.34 -0.60
CA ALA A 90 -1.04 -8.10 -1.19
C ALA A 90 -1.96 -7.20 -2.04
N ASN A 91 -2.14 -5.93 -1.66
CA ASN A 91 -2.83 -4.89 -2.43
C ASN A 91 -1.88 -3.89 -3.11
N ARG A 92 -0.76 -4.34 -3.70
CA ARG A 92 0.23 -3.45 -4.33
C ARG A 92 -0.39 -2.53 -5.39
N SER A 93 -1.19 -3.06 -6.30
CA SER A 93 -1.79 -2.28 -7.39
C SER A 93 -2.76 -1.21 -6.88
N GLY A 94 -3.51 -1.51 -5.81
CA GLY A 94 -4.39 -0.53 -5.19
C GLY A 94 -3.60 0.64 -4.59
N LEU A 95 -2.51 0.33 -3.88
CA LEU A 95 -1.61 1.35 -3.32
C LEU A 95 -0.95 2.20 -4.42
N GLU A 96 -0.41 1.58 -5.49
CA GLU A 96 0.21 2.30 -6.61
C GLU A 96 -0.78 3.20 -7.37
N SER A 97 -2.03 2.75 -7.52
CA SER A 97 -3.11 3.57 -8.09
C SER A 97 -3.38 4.80 -7.22
N SER A 98 -3.46 4.63 -5.89
CA SER A 98 -3.64 5.74 -4.96
C SER A 98 -2.45 6.69 -4.93
N VAL A 99 -1.20 6.19 -5.05
CA VAL A 99 -0.01 7.05 -5.20
C VAL A 99 -0.16 7.96 -6.43
N THR A 100 -0.52 7.39 -7.57
CA THR A 100 -0.71 8.15 -8.82
C THR A 100 -1.80 9.21 -8.68
N GLU A 101 -2.93 8.86 -8.03
CA GLU A 101 -4.03 9.79 -7.78
C GLU A 101 -3.62 10.94 -6.85
N LEU A 102 -2.85 10.65 -5.80
CA LEU A 102 -2.33 11.66 -4.88
C LEU A 102 -1.29 12.58 -5.52
N ASP A 103 -0.43 12.07 -6.39
CA ASP A 103 0.55 12.88 -7.13
C ASP A 103 -0.15 13.87 -8.08
N ASP A 104 -1.16 13.40 -8.83
CA ASP A 104 -2.00 14.27 -9.67
C ASP A 104 -2.76 15.31 -8.83
N LEU A 105 -3.31 14.91 -7.68
CA LEU A 105 -3.96 15.82 -6.75
C LEU A 105 -2.99 16.89 -6.24
N ALA A 106 -1.79 16.51 -5.78
CA ALA A 106 -0.79 17.45 -5.29
C ALA A 106 -0.42 18.49 -6.36
N ASP A 107 -0.29 18.05 -7.60
CA ASP A 107 0.00 18.92 -8.73
C ASP A 107 -1.14 19.91 -9.00
N LYS A 108 -2.40 19.45 -9.01
CA LYS A 108 -3.59 20.31 -9.14
C LYS A 108 -3.72 21.31 -7.98
N VAL A 109 -3.51 20.85 -6.74
CA VAL A 109 -3.54 21.71 -5.55
C VAL A 109 -2.47 22.79 -5.68
N SER A 110 -1.24 22.44 -6.06
CA SER A 110 -0.13 23.40 -6.20
C SER A 110 -0.40 24.49 -7.26
N ARG A 111 -1.15 24.15 -8.31
CA ARG A 111 -1.60 25.09 -9.36
C ARG A 111 -2.85 25.89 -8.99
N GLY A 112 -3.48 25.60 -7.85
CA GLY A 112 -4.74 26.20 -7.43
C GLY A 112 -5.94 25.77 -8.27
N GLU A 113 -5.85 24.61 -8.94
CA GLU A 113 -6.94 24.02 -9.74
C GLU A 113 -7.98 23.30 -8.89
N VAL A 114 -7.62 22.96 -7.65
CA VAL A 114 -8.54 22.41 -6.66
C VAL A 114 -9.33 23.52 -6.01
N THR A 115 -10.66 23.42 -6.07
CA THR A 115 -11.56 24.53 -5.71
C THR A 115 -12.29 24.31 -4.40
N SER A 116 -12.31 23.09 -3.90
CA SER A 116 -13.08 22.72 -2.72
C SER A 116 -12.37 21.68 -1.87
N GLN A 117 -12.69 21.64 -0.57
CA GLN A 117 -12.19 20.60 0.33
C GLN A 117 -12.66 19.20 -0.12
N SER A 118 -13.86 19.09 -0.72
CA SER A 118 -14.37 17.81 -1.23
C SER A 118 -13.48 17.21 -2.32
N ASP A 119 -12.80 18.03 -3.11
CA ASP A 119 -11.88 17.58 -4.15
C ASP A 119 -10.62 16.90 -3.57
N LEU A 120 -10.25 17.22 -2.31
CA LEU A 120 -9.18 16.53 -1.57
C LEU A 120 -9.67 15.22 -0.95
N ASN A 121 -10.89 15.24 -0.41
CA ASN A 121 -11.41 14.17 0.42
C ASN A 121 -11.53 12.84 -0.34
N GLN A 122 -11.92 12.86 -1.62
CA GLN A 122 -12.12 11.62 -2.37
C GLN A 122 -10.80 10.85 -2.61
N PRO A 123 -9.72 11.48 -3.12
CA PRO A 123 -8.41 10.82 -3.19
C PRO A 123 -7.87 10.34 -1.83
N PHE A 124 -8.10 11.11 -0.75
CA PHE A 124 -7.70 10.67 0.59
C PHE A 124 -8.46 9.41 1.03
N ALA A 125 -9.77 9.37 0.78
CA ALA A 125 -10.58 8.19 1.07
C ALA A 125 -10.18 6.97 0.25
N HIS A 126 -9.81 7.14 -1.03
CA HIS A 126 -9.30 6.06 -1.86
C HIS A 126 -7.98 5.51 -1.31
N ALA A 127 -7.05 6.38 -0.94
CA ALA A 127 -5.76 6.01 -0.34
C ALA A 127 -5.93 5.24 0.99
N ASP A 128 -6.78 5.75 1.88
CA ASP A 128 -7.09 5.09 3.14
C ASP A 128 -7.79 3.74 2.93
N LEU A 129 -8.69 3.62 1.95
CA LEU A 129 -9.30 2.33 1.61
C LEU A 129 -8.27 1.32 1.07
N ALA A 130 -7.31 1.79 0.26
CA ALA A 130 -6.25 0.95 -0.28
C ALA A 130 -5.33 0.43 0.84
N LEU A 131 -4.97 1.28 1.81
CA LEU A 131 -4.26 0.90 3.04
C LEU A 131 -5.07 -0.07 3.88
N GLY A 132 -6.36 0.22 4.11
CA GLY A 132 -7.27 -0.64 4.85
C GLY A 132 -7.32 -2.06 4.28
N THR A 133 -7.38 -2.17 2.94
CA THR A 133 -7.34 -3.45 2.21
C THR A 133 -6.00 -4.15 2.38
N HIS A 134 -4.89 -3.43 2.19
CA HIS A 134 -3.54 -3.95 2.36
C HIS A 134 -3.32 -4.52 3.77
N TYR A 135 -3.68 -3.78 4.82
CA TYR A 135 -3.53 -4.20 6.20
C TYR A 135 -4.43 -5.38 6.57
N ARG A 136 -5.65 -5.46 6.03
CA ARG A 136 -6.53 -6.62 6.23
C ARG A 136 -5.87 -7.90 5.70
N GLU A 137 -5.26 -7.83 4.53
CA GLU A 137 -4.59 -8.99 3.92
C GLU A 137 -3.33 -9.39 4.69
N MET A 138 -2.58 -8.43 5.22
CA MET A 138 -1.46 -8.72 6.13
C MET A 138 -1.92 -9.33 7.45
N ALA A 139 -3.08 -8.93 7.97
CA ALA A 139 -3.70 -9.58 9.11
C ALA A 139 -4.07 -11.04 8.81
N ASP A 140 -4.74 -11.29 7.68
CA ASP A 140 -5.09 -12.64 7.21
C ASP A 140 -3.86 -13.54 7.10
N LYS A 141 -2.81 -13.04 6.45
CA LYS A 141 -1.53 -13.76 6.34
C LYS A 141 -0.91 -14.05 7.70
N SER A 142 -0.87 -13.06 8.58
CA SER A 142 -0.30 -13.21 9.93
C SER A 142 -1.09 -14.21 10.78
N LEU A 143 -2.42 -14.26 10.63
CA LEU A 143 -3.24 -15.29 11.27
C LEU A 143 -2.95 -16.69 10.74
N ALA A 144 -2.78 -16.84 9.42
CA ALA A 144 -2.44 -18.12 8.79
C ALA A 144 -1.04 -18.62 9.22
N ASP A 145 -0.10 -17.69 9.39
CA ASP A 145 1.29 -17.98 9.81
C ASP A 145 1.43 -18.08 11.36
N ASN A 146 0.32 -17.98 12.12
CA ASN A 146 0.29 -17.98 13.60
C ASN A 146 1.06 -16.82 14.27
N HIS A 147 1.28 -15.72 13.56
CA HIS A 147 1.88 -14.48 14.08
C HIS A 147 0.81 -13.57 14.69
N HIS A 148 0.23 -13.99 15.82
CA HIS A 148 -0.94 -13.33 16.41
C HIS A 148 -0.73 -11.86 16.75
N ALA A 149 0.40 -11.50 17.35
CA ALA A 149 0.71 -10.09 17.66
C ALA A 149 0.78 -9.21 16.41
N ALA A 150 1.30 -9.74 15.29
CA ALA A 150 1.31 -9.03 14.01
C ALA A 150 -0.11 -8.91 13.45
N ALA A 151 -0.89 -10.00 13.49
CA ALA A 151 -2.30 -9.98 13.08
C ALA A 151 -3.12 -8.91 13.81
N GLY A 152 -2.96 -8.79 15.13
CA GLY A 152 -3.64 -7.76 15.92
C GLY A 152 -3.29 -6.34 15.48
N ARG A 153 -1.99 -6.06 15.26
CA ARG A 153 -1.55 -4.75 14.75
C ARG A 153 -2.14 -4.44 13.38
N TRP A 154 -2.12 -5.39 12.46
CA TRP A 154 -2.65 -5.20 11.11
C TRP A 154 -4.16 -5.06 11.07
N LEU A 155 -4.89 -5.78 11.93
CA LEU A 155 -6.33 -5.58 12.10
C LEU A 155 -6.65 -4.16 12.57
N LYS A 156 -5.87 -3.64 13.53
CA LYS A 156 -6.05 -2.27 14.00
C LYS A 156 -5.79 -1.27 12.88
N ALA A 157 -4.65 -1.37 12.21
CA ALA A 157 -4.28 -0.48 11.11
C ALA A 157 -5.34 -0.49 10.00
N SER A 158 -5.86 -1.68 9.66
CA SER A 158 -6.95 -1.83 8.69
C SER A 158 -8.23 -1.13 9.14
N ALA A 159 -8.64 -1.31 10.39
CA ALA A 159 -9.83 -0.69 10.95
C ALA A 159 -9.72 0.84 11.02
N ASP A 160 -8.56 1.35 11.45
CA ASP A 160 -8.30 2.80 11.51
C ASP A 160 -8.38 3.40 10.09
N SER A 161 -7.71 2.82 9.10
CA SER A 161 -7.75 3.32 7.72
C SER A 161 -9.15 3.25 7.09
N VAL A 162 -9.96 2.21 7.40
CA VAL A 162 -11.35 2.16 6.92
C VAL A 162 -12.22 3.25 7.58
N ASP A 163 -11.98 3.53 8.87
CA ASP A 163 -12.66 4.60 9.59
C ASP A 163 -12.29 5.98 9.03
N ASP A 164 -11.00 6.19 8.72
CA ASP A 164 -10.48 7.42 8.11
C ASP A 164 -11.09 7.64 6.72
N ALA A 165 -11.08 6.60 5.87
CA ALA A 165 -11.70 6.64 4.56
C ALA A 165 -13.19 7.02 4.62
N ALA A 166 -13.94 6.43 5.56
CA ALA A 166 -15.35 6.75 5.77
C ALA A 166 -15.54 8.21 6.23
N GLY A 167 -14.65 8.70 7.11
CA GLY A 167 -14.65 10.07 7.59
C GLY A 167 -14.50 11.10 6.46
N TRP A 168 -13.58 10.85 5.52
CA TRP A 168 -13.34 11.74 4.38
C TRP A 168 -14.57 11.88 3.47
N VAL A 169 -15.32 10.81 3.23
CA VAL A 169 -16.56 10.84 2.40
C VAL A 169 -17.83 11.11 3.21
N GLY A 170 -17.70 11.55 4.47
CA GLY A 170 -18.83 11.93 5.33
C GLY A 170 -19.75 10.75 5.70
N GLN A 171 -19.26 9.51 5.60
CA GLN A 171 -20.02 8.33 5.96
C GLN A 171 -19.90 8.08 7.46
N SER A 172 -21.03 8.12 8.16
CA SER A 172 -21.09 7.62 9.53
C SER A 172 -21.24 6.10 9.51
N PRO A 173 -20.54 5.37 10.40
CA PRO A 173 -20.78 3.94 10.54
C PRO A 173 -22.24 3.70 10.95
N THR A 174 -22.91 2.79 10.26
CA THR A 174 -24.17 2.23 10.74
C THR A 174 -23.96 1.57 12.11
N THR A 175 -25.03 1.39 12.91
CA THR A 175 -24.95 0.68 14.20
C THR A 175 -24.26 -0.68 14.08
N ALA A 176 -24.53 -1.41 12.99
CA ALA A 176 -23.89 -2.70 12.72
C ALA A 176 -22.38 -2.57 12.47
N GLN A 177 -21.95 -1.55 11.73
CA GLN A 177 -20.54 -1.25 11.47
C GLN A 177 -19.81 -0.79 12.74
N ALA A 178 -20.46 0.01 13.58
CA ALA A 178 -19.93 0.45 14.87
C ALA A 178 -19.71 -0.75 15.81
N VAL A 179 -20.69 -1.65 15.93
CA VAL A 179 -20.55 -2.88 16.73
C VAL A 179 -19.43 -3.77 16.19
N ALA A 180 -19.32 -3.94 14.86
CA ALA A 180 -18.26 -4.73 14.26
C ALA A 180 -16.87 -4.12 14.53
N ARG A 181 -16.76 -2.79 14.47
CA ARG A 181 -15.54 -2.06 14.84
C ARG A 181 -15.15 -2.28 16.30
N ASP A 182 -16.12 -2.19 17.22
CA ASP A 182 -15.88 -2.44 18.64
C ASP A 182 -15.42 -3.89 18.88
N GLN A 183 -15.95 -4.85 18.12
CA GLN A 183 -15.49 -6.24 18.17
C GLN A 183 -14.05 -6.41 17.65
N VAL A 184 -13.67 -5.71 16.57
CA VAL A 184 -12.28 -5.72 16.07
C VAL A 184 -11.32 -5.11 17.09
N ARG A 185 -11.69 -3.99 17.72
CA ARG A 185 -10.90 -3.35 18.78
C ARG A 185 -10.80 -4.24 20.03
N ALA A 186 -11.90 -4.88 20.43
CA ALA A 186 -11.90 -5.82 21.54
C ALA A 186 -10.98 -7.03 21.26
N LEU A 187 -11.04 -7.57 20.04
CA LEU A 187 -10.16 -8.65 19.60
C LEU A 187 -8.69 -8.22 19.58
N GLU A 188 -8.37 -7.05 19.03
CA GLU A 188 -7.00 -6.52 19.04
C GLU A 188 -6.46 -6.41 20.47
N ASN A 189 -7.25 -5.85 21.39
CA ASN A 189 -6.91 -5.79 22.80
C ASN A 189 -6.64 -7.17 23.40
N LYS A 190 -7.47 -8.18 23.07
CA LYS A 190 -7.23 -9.56 23.53
C LYS A 190 -5.92 -10.12 23.00
N ILE A 191 -5.68 -9.98 21.69
CA ILE A 191 -4.47 -10.45 21.02
C ILE A 191 -3.22 -9.80 21.63
N ARG A 192 -3.23 -8.48 21.80
CA ARG A 192 -2.11 -7.70 22.34
C ARG A 192 -1.80 -8.05 23.79
N ASN A 193 -2.82 -8.28 24.61
CA ASN A 193 -2.66 -8.57 26.04
C ASN A 193 -2.49 -10.07 26.34
N GLY A 194 -2.45 -10.92 25.31
CA GLY A 194 -2.38 -12.38 25.48
C GLY A 194 -3.61 -13.00 26.14
N ALA A 195 -4.74 -12.26 26.20
CA ALA A 195 -5.98 -12.79 26.73
C ALA A 195 -6.54 -13.88 25.80
N THR A 196 -7.37 -14.77 26.32
CA THR A 196 -7.96 -15.84 25.51
C THR A 196 -8.83 -15.26 24.39
N TRP A 197 -8.48 -15.61 23.15
CA TRP A 197 -9.24 -15.33 21.93
C TRP A 197 -9.26 -16.61 21.09
N THR A 198 -10.19 -16.67 20.13
CA THR A 198 -10.32 -17.81 19.22
C THR A 198 -10.02 -17.40 17.78
N THR A 199 -9.45 -18.31 17.00
CA THR A 199 -9.29 -18.12 15.55
C THR A 199 -10.61 -17.78 14.86
N GLY A 200 -11.73 -18.25 15.40
CA GLY A 200 -13.07 -17.88 14.93
C GLY A 200 -13.40 -16.40 15.13
N GLU A 201 -13.10 -15.82 16.30
CA GLU A 201 -13.24 -14.38 16.53
C GLU A 201 -12.33 -13.57 15.59
N ALA A 202 -11.09 -14.02 15.38
CA ALA A 202 -10.15 -13.35 14.48
C ALA A 202 -10.63 -13.32 13.03
N LYS A 203 -11.06 -14.49 12.51
CA LYS A 203 -11.62 -14.59 11.15
C LYS A 203 -12.89 -13.76 10.97
N LYS A 204 -13.74 -13.68 12.00
CA LYS A 204 -14.90 -12.79 11.98
C LYS A 204 -14.48 -11.34 11.84
N GLY A 205 -13.51 -10.89 12.65
CA GLY A 205 -12.95 -9.53 12.58
C GLY A 205 -12.47 -9.16 11.18
N VAL A 206 -11.66 -10.01 10.55
CA VAL A 206 -11.23 -9.81 9.14
C VAL A 206 -12.44 -9.77 8.20
N GLY A 207 -13.37 -10.73 8.33
CA GLY A 207 -14.56 -10.79 7.47
C GLY A 207 -15.38 -9.50 7.52
N TYR A 208 -15.57 -8.94 8.71
CA TYR A 208 -16.26 -7.66 8.88
C TYR A 208 -15.55 -6.51 8.17
N LEU A 209 -14.23 -6.40 8.33
CA LEU A 209 -13.43 -5.38 7.64
C LEU A 209 -13.53 -5.55 6.12
N GLY A 210 -13.49 -6.79 5.62
CA GLY A 210 -13.69 -7.08 4.20
C GLY A 210 -15.03 -6.57 3.66
N SER A 211 -16.12 -6.80 4.39
CA SER A 211 -17.45 -6.29 4.01
C SER A 211 -17.53 -4.76 4.06
N GLN A 212 -16.88 -4.11 5.03
CA GLN A 212 -16.85 -2.64 5.12
C GLN A 212 -16.04 -2.03 3.97
N ILE A 213 -14.89 -2.61 3.64
CA ILE A 213 -14.06 -2.20 2.50
C ILE A 213 -14.86 -2.27 1.20
N GLN A 214 -15.57 -3.39 0.98
CA GLN A 214 -16.42 -3.58 -0.21
C GLN A 214 -17.56 -2.56 -0.26
N TYR A 215 -18.24 -2.34 0.86
CA TYR A 215 -19.31 -1.36 0.96
C TYR A 215 -18.82 0.06 0.64
N LEU A 216 -17.73 0.49 1.29
CA LEU A 216 -17.19 1.82 1.10
C LEU A 216 -16.65 2.02 -0.32
N GLY A 217 -15.94 1.02 -0.86
CA GLY A 217 -15.49 1.03 -2.25
C GLY A 217 -16.64 1.18 -3.24
N GLY A 218 -17.76 0.48 -3.02
CA GLY A 218 -18.97 0.62 -3.84
C GLY A 218 -19.62 2.01 -3.72
N GLN A 219 -19.66 2.59 -2.52
CA GLN A 219 -20.16 3.96 -2.32
C GLN A 219 -19.30 4.98 -3.07
N MET A 220 -17.97 4.89 -2.97
CA MET A 220 -17.06 5.83 -3.66
C MET A 220 -17.15 5.74 -5.18
N GLN A 221 -17.33 4.53 -5.73
CA GLN A 221 -17.59 4.35 -7.17
C GLN A 221 -18.89 5.04 -7.60
N SER A 222 -19.94 4.97 -6.77
CA SER A 222 -21.22 5.62 -7.07
C SER A 222 -21.13 7.16 -7.02
N LEU A 223 -20.27 7.71 -6.16
CA LEU A 223 -20.02 9.15 -6.05
C LEU A 223 -19.20 9.68 -7.24
N GLY A 224 -18.22 8.92 -7.72
CA GLY A 224 -17.40 9.29 -8.89
C GLY A 224 -18.11 9.12 -10.25
N GLY A 225 -19.13 8.26 -10.33
CA GLY A 225 -19.88 7.97 -11.56
C GLY A 225 -20.89 9.04 -12.02
N GLY A 226 -21.09 10.11 -11.24
CA GLY A 226 -22.12 11.12 -11.49
C GLY A 226 -21.79 12.21 -12.53
N SER A 227 -20.57 12.26 -13.08
CA SER A 227 -20.12 13.39 -13.93
C SER A 227 -19.76 13.04 -15.39
N SER A 228 -20.26 11.93 -15.95
CA SER A 228 -20.11 11.65 -17.40
C SER A 228 -21.42 11.15 -18.00
N GLY A 229 -22.25 12.07 -18.50
CA GLY A 229 -23.50 11.70 -19.15
C GLY A 229 -24.44 12.83 -19.53
N SER A 230 -23.94 13.95 -20.05
CA SER A 230 -24.78 14.89 -20.82
C SER A 230 -24.11 15.16 -22.16
N SER A 231 -24.16 14.15 -23.03
CA SER A 231 -23.83 14.34 -24.44
C SER A 231 -25.08 14.93 -25.10
N ASN A 232 -24.99 16.23 -25.39
CA ASN A 232 -25.91 16.97 -26.24
C ASN A 232 -26.24 16.16 -27.49
N ASN A 233 -27.52 15.91 -27.72
CA ASN A 233 -28.02 15.72 -29.08
C ASN A 233 -29.15 16.73 -29.29
N SER A 234 -28.79 17.87 -29.88
CA SER A 234 -29.71 18.87 -30.38
C SER A 234 -29.24 19.28 -31.77
N SER A 235 -30.09 18.92 -32.75
CA SER A 235 -30.35 19.58 -34.04
C SER A 235 -29.22 19.69 -35.08
N SER A 236 -29.45 19.09 -36.26
CA SER A 236 -29.72 19.85 -37.50
C SER A 236 -30.32 18.88 -38.53
N THR A 237 -31.62 18.95 -38.83
CA THR A 237 -32.17 19.57 -40.05
C THR A 237 -31.29 19.39 -41.30
N HIS A 238 -31.71 18.49 -42.19
CA HIS A 238 -32.02 18.76 -43.60
C HIS A 238 -33.03 17.74 -44.12
#